data_AF-A0A1Q5XMZ2-F1
#
_entry.id   AF-A0A1Q5XMZ2-F1
#
_cell.length_a   1.000
_cell.length_b   1.000
_cell.length_c   1.000
_cell.angle_alpha   90.00
_cell.angle_beta   90.00
_cell.angle_gamma   90.00
#
_symmetry.space_group_name_H-M   'P 1'
#
loop_
_entity.id
_entity.type
_entity.pdbx_description
1 polymer ?
#
loop_
_entity_poly.entity_id
_entity_poly.type
_entity_poly.pdbx_seq_one_letter_code
_entity_poly.pdbx_strand_id
1 'polypeptide(L)'
;MQSKYDEYCERKFKAGETPKDPLEWKEASEKWASLREQGEIFSDESFAKFSQQYENAQKEITIVTNEGTKIRVDAIATDDHGNVIIQEYKSSDTAPYTPNQGKGFPELEKSGGSVVGEGKGDFTEGYEIPSGTTVQTVRPEGKTYSDE
;
A
#
# COMPACT_ATOMS: atom_id res chain seq x y z
N MET A 1 15.85 20.48 13.75
CA MET A 1 14.58 21.06 13.24
C MET A 1 14.86 22.03 12.10
N GLN A 2 15.75 23.02 12.29
CA GLN A 2 16.16 23.96 11.23
C GLN A 2 16.69 23.29 9.96
N SER A 3 17.63 22.33 10.06
CA SER A 3 18.22 21.73 8.84
C SER A 3 17.22 20.93 7.98
N LYS A 4 16.21 20.27 8.57
CA LYS A 4 15.16 19.58 7.80
C LYS A 4 14.22 20.56 7.07
N TYR A 5 13.96 21.71 7.68
CA TYR A 5 13.18 22.77 7.05
C TYR A 5 13.96 23.46 5.93
N ASP A 6 15.27 23.68 6.12
CA ASP A 6 16.15 24.26 5.11
C ASP A 6 16.25 23.35 3.87
N GLU A 7 16.44 22.04 4.07
CA GLU A 7 16.41 21.03 2.99
C GLU A 7 15.06 21.00 2.25
N TYR A 8 13.94 21.11 2.99
CA TYR A 8 12.61 21.23 2.41
C TYR A 8 12.48 22.48 1.52
N CYS A 9 12.94 23.63 2.01
CA CYS A 9 12.92 24.89 1.28
C CYS A 9 13.75 24.80 0.00
N GLU A 10 14.98 24.29 0.07
CA GLU A 10 15.84 24.10 -1.10
C GLU A 10 15.16 23.25 -2.18
N ARG A 11 14.50 22.16 -1.78
CA ARG A 11 13.77 21.30 -2.72
C ARG A 11 12.60 22.02 -3.37
N LYS A 12 11.83 22.81 -2.61
CA LYS A 12 10.71 23.60 -3.12
C LYS A 12 11.19 24.69 -4.09
N PHE A 13 12.24 25.41 -3.73
CA PHE A 13 12.84 26.39 -4.63
C PHE A 13 13.36 25.76 -5.93
N LYS A 14 14.03 24.59 -5.86
CA LYS A 14 14.45 23.84 -7.06
C LYS A 14 13.28 23.41 -7.95
N ALA A 15 12.11 23.15 -7.36
CA ALA A 15 10.88 22.83 -8.08
C ALA A 15 10.13 24.06 -8.61
N GLY A 16 10.62 25.28 -8.33
CA GLY A 16 9.93 26.53 -8.67
C GLY A 16 8.70 26.81 -7.80
N GLU A 17 8.59 26.16 -6.64
CA GLU A 17 7.47 26.28 -5.71
C GLU A 17 7.84 27.17 -4.52
N THR A 18 6.86 27.89 -3.99
CA THR A 18 7.01 28.65 -2.74
C THR A 18 6.94 27.70 -1.53
N PRO A 19 7.95 27.69 -0.64
CA PRO A 19 7.88 26.93 0.60
C PRO A 19 6.74 27.43 1.50
N LYS A 20 6.21 26.53 2.32
CA LYS A 20 5.28 26.88 3.41
C LYS A 20 6.04 27.60 4.51
N ASP A 21 5.33 28.37 5.33
CA ASP A 21 5.89 28.93 6.56
C ASP A 21 6.45 27.80 7.47
N PRO A 22 7.54 28.04 8.25
CA PRO A 22 8.11 27.00 9.11
C PRO A 22 7.10 26.34 10.05
N LEU A 23 6.14 27.09 10.59
CA LEU A 23 5.14 26.54 11.50
C LEU A 23 4.14 25.65 10.75
N GLU A 24 3.59 26.14 9.64
CA GLU A 24 2.68 25.36 8.78
C GLU A 24 3.34 24.09 8.21
N TRP A 25 4.62 24.18 7.87
CA TRP A 25 5.41 23.02 7.44
C TRP A 25 5.53 21.99 8.55
N LYS A 26 5.82 22.44 9.78
CA LYS A 26 5.98 21.57 10.94
C LYS A 26 4.67 20.87 11.26
N GLU A 27 3.56 21.60 11.34
CA GLU A 27 2.23 21.04 11.59
C GLU A 27 1.82 20.03 10.52
N ALA A 28 2.03 20.37 9.24
CA ALA A 28 1.77 19.43 8.15
C ALA A 28 2.66 18.18 8.24
N SER A 29 3.94 18.34 8.57
CA SER A 29 4.87 17.22 8.73
C SER A 29 4.48 16.31 9.89
N GLU A 30 4.05 16.87 11.01
CA GLU A 30 3.59 16.11 12.19
C GLU A 30 2.29 15.37 11.87
N LYS A 31 1.33 16.03 11.20
CA LYS A 31 0.10 15.39 10.71
C LYS A 31 0.41 14.20 9.79
N TRP A 32 1.33 14.37 8.81
CA TRP A 32 1.72 13.28 7.92
C TRP A 32 2.45 12.14 8.64
N ALA A 33 3.30 12.45 9.62
CA ALA A 33 3.98 11.44 10.42
C ALA A 33 2.96 10.60 11.21
N SER A 34 1.98 11.24 11.85
CA SER A 34 0.92 10.54 12.58
C SER A 34 0.05 9.68 11.65
N LEU A 35 -0.34 10.19 10.48
CA LEU A 35 -1.12 9.40 9.52
C LEU A 35 -0.34 8.18 9.00
N ARG A 36 0.97 8.32 8.80
CA ARG A 36 1.83 7.21 8.39
C ARG A 36 1.91 6.15 9.48
N GLU A 37 2.14 6.56 10.72
CA GLU A 37 2.19 5.66 11.88
C GLU A 37 0.86 4.91 12.06
N GLN A 38 -0.27 5.60 11.95
CA GLN A 38 -1.59 4.97 11.98
C GLN A 38 -1.80 3.98 10.83
N GLY A 39 -1.31 4.32 9.63
CA GLY A 39 -1.29 3.42 8.47
C GLY A 39 -0.50 2.15 8.73
N GLU A 40 0.69 2.28 9.31
CA GLU A 40 1.59 1.17 9.63
C GLU A 40 0.99 0.26 10.70
N ILE A 41 0.47 0.82 11.79
CA ILE A 41 -0.22 0.07 12.86
C ILE A 41 -1.39 -0.72 12.28
N PHE A 42 -2.26 -0.08 11.48
CA PHE A 42 -3.41 -0.75 10.89
C PHE A 42 -3.01 -1.88 9.94
N SER A 43 -1.97 -1.66 9.13
CA SER A 43 -1.41 -2.67 8.23
C SER A 43 -0.88 -3.88 9.01
N ASP A 44 -0.15 -3.63 10.09
CA ASP A 44 0.42 -4.69 10.92
C ASP A 44 -0.66 -5.49 11.66
N GLU A 45 -1.65 -4.82 12.25
CA GLU A 45 -2.79 -5.48 12.89
C GLU A 45 -3.63 -6.30 11.89
N SER A 46 -3.85 -5.77 10.69
CA SER A 46 -4.61 -6.45 9.64
C SER A 46 -3.86 -7.68 9.13
N PHE A 47 -2.55 -7.54 8.89
CA PHE A 47 -1.72 -8.67 8.49
C PHE A 47 -1.64 -9.73 9.59
N ALA A 48 -1.52 -9.34 10.86
CA ALA A 48 -1.47 -10.31 11.96
C ALA A 48 -2.73 -11.18 12.04
N LYS A 49 -3.90 -10.62 11.67
CA LYS A 49 -5.15 -11.39 11.54
C LYS A 49 -5.12 -12.28 10.30
N PHE A 50 -4.66 -11.76 9.17
CA PHE A 50 -4.55 -12.51 7.92
C PHE A 50 -3.61 -13.72 8.06
N SER A 51 -2.46 -13.56 8.69
CA SER A 51 -1.48 -14.63 8.91
C SER A 51 -1.94 -15.68 9.92
N GLN A 52 -2.94 -15.40 10.76
CA GLN A 52 -3.58 -16.42 11.59
C GLN A 52 -4.54 -17.31 10.78
N GLN A 53 -5.04 -16.82 9.65
CA GLN A 53 -5.93 -17.56 8.77
C GLN A 53 -5.15 -18.33 7.69
N TYR A 54 -4.04 -17.76 7.21
CA TYR A 54 -3.21 -18.35 6.17
C TYR A 54 -1.76 -18.43 6.62
N GLU A 55 -1.27 -19.65 6.89
CA GLU A 55 0.09 -19.88 7.41
C GLU A 55 1.19 -19.41 6.44
N ASN A 56 0.92 -19.43 5.13
CA ASN A 56 1.86 -19.01 4.10
C ASN A 56 1.78 -17.50 3.76
N ALA A 57 1.03 -16.71 4.52
CA ALA A 57 0.85 -15.29 4.26
C ALA A 57 2.19 -14.53 4.18
N GLN A 58 2.33 -13.68 3.16
CA GLN A 58 3.50 -12.82 2.94
C GLN A 58 3.10 -11.36 2.78
N LYS A 59 3.98 -10.45 3.26
CA LYS A 59 3.80 -8.99 3.13
C LYS A 59 4.50 -8.42 1.90
N GLU A 60 3.94 -7.34 1.36
CA GLU A 60 4.59 -6.46 0.38
C GLU A 60 5.15 -7.18 -0.86
N ILE A 61 4.30 -7.93 -1.55
CA ILE A 61 4.68 -8.61 -2.80
C ILE A 61 4.42 -7.67 -4.00
N THR A 62 5.40 -7.59 -4.90
CA THR A 62 5.27 -6.79 -6.13
C THR A 62 4.82 -7.67 -7.28
N ILE A 63 3.74 -7.28 -7.93
CA ILE A 63 3.13 -7.98 -9.06
C ILE A 63 3.17 -7.05 -10.27
N VAL A 64 3.50 -7.59 -11.43
CA VAL A 64 3.28 -6.94 -12.72
C VAL A 64 2.08 -7.63 -13.37
N THR A 65 1.02 -6.87 -13.64
CA THR A 65 -0.14 -7.38 -14.40
C THR A 65 0.29 -7.80 -15.80
N ASN A 66 -0.48 -8.67 -16.45
CA ASN A 66 -0.17 -9.06 -17.84
C ASN A 66 -0.24 -7.88 -18.83
N GLU A 67 -0.93 -6.80 -18.46
CA GLU A 67 -0.94 -5.52 -19.18
C GLU A 67 0.25 -4.59 -18.83
N GLY A 68 1.11 -5.00 -17.89
CA GLY A 68 2.37 -4.33 -17.55
C GLY A 68 2.29 -3.32 -16.41
N THR A 69 1.17 -3.21 -15.71
CA THR A 69 1.05 -2.32 -14.55
C THR A 69 1.71 -2.96 -13.33
N LYS A 70 2.67 -2.25 -12.73
CA LYS A 70 3.33 -2.69 -11.51
C LYS A 70 2.56 -2.20 -10.27
N ILE A 71 2.13 -3.15 -9.45
CA ILE A 71 1.48 -2.92 -8.15
C ILE A 71 2.25 -3.65 -7.05
N ARG A 72 2.19 -3.12 -5.83
CA ARG A 72 2.68 -3.79 -4.63
C ARG A 72 1.50 -3.95 -3.70
N VAL A 73 1.23 -5.19 -3.29
CA VAL A 73 0.09 -5.55 -2.46
C VAL A 73 0.54 -5.74 -1.02
N ASP A 74 -0.30 -5.39 -0.06
CA ASP A 74 0.10 -5.41 1.36
C ASP A 74 0.19 -6.83 1.90
N ALA A 75 -0.71 -7.72 1.47
CA ALA A 75 -0.68 -9.13 1.85
C ALA A 75 -1.09 -10.05 0.70
N ILE A 76 -0.49 -11.24 0.66
CA ILE A 76 -0.84 -12.32 -0.24
C ILE A 76 -0.71 -13.67 0.48
N ALA A 77 -1.60 -14.61 0.15
CA ALA A 77 -1.56 -16.00 0.59
C ALA A 77 -2.21 -16.92 -0.46
N THR A 78 -2.16 -18.23 -0.23
CA THR A 78 -3.03 -19.19 -0.92
C THR A 78 -3.90 -19.91 0.08
N ASP A 79 -5.16 -20.18 -0.28
CA ASP A 79 -6.00 -21.08 0.52
C ASP A 79 -5.68 -22.56 0.28
N ASP A 80 -6.38 -23.44 1.00
CA ASP A 80 -6.21 -24.91 0.91
C ASP A 80 -6.55 -25.49 -0.48
N HIS A 81 -7.23 -24.72 -1.33
CA HIS A 81 -7.56 -25.10 -2.71
C HIS A 81 -6.56 -24.53 -3.72
N GLY A 82 -5.55 -23.78 -3.27
CA GLY A 82 -4.57 -23.11 -4.12
C GLY A 82 -5.06 -21.80 -4.74
N ASN A 83 -6.18 -21.25 -4.28
CA ASN A 83 -6.64 -19.93 -4.75
C ASN A 83 -5.76 -18.84 -4.13
N VAL A 84 -5.31 -17.90 -4.97
CA VAL A 84 -4.54 -16.74 -4.51
C VAL A 84 -5.47 -15.73 -3.85
N ILE A 85 -5.13 -15.31 -2.64
CA ILE A 85 -5.86 -14.32 -1.86
C ILE A 85 -4.95 -13.13 -1.64
N ILE A 86 -5.43 -11.94 -2.01
CA ILE A 86 -4.66 -10.71 -1.93
C ILE A 86 -5.44 -9.67 -1.13
N GLN A 87 -4.77 -9.00 -0.19
CA GLN A 87 -5.33 -7.87 0.54
C GLN A 87 -4.51 -6.59 0.34
N GLU A 88 -5.23 -5.47 0.30
CA GLU A 88 -4.73 -4.10 0.34
C GLU A 88 -5.30 -3.42 1.58
N TYR A 89 -4.47 -2.73 2.35
CA TYR A 89 -4.83 -2.12 3.62
C TYR A 89 -4.90 -0.61 3.50
N LYS A 90 -6.02 -0.04 3.94
CA LYS A 90 -6.18 1.40 4.07
C LYS A 90 -6.66 1.71 5.48
N SER A 91 -5.87 2.48 6.23
CA SER A 91 -6.23 2.90 7.60
C SER A 91 -7.38 3.91 7.67
N SER A 92 -7.94 4.33 6.54
CA SER A 92 -9.08 5.25 6.47
C SER A 92 -10.13 4.71 5.50
N ASP A 93 -11.40 4.91 5.85
CA ASP A 93 -12.57 4.49 5.07
C ASP A 93 -12.59 5.08 3.65
N THR A 94 -12.01 6.27 3.49
CA THR A 94 -12.07 7.06 2.25
C THR A 94 -10.72 7.21 1.55
N ALA A 95 -9.64 6.64 2.10
CA ALA A 95 -8.33 6.74 1.49
C ALA A 95 -8.34 6.21 0.04
N PRO A 96 -7.92 7.02 -0.95
CA PRO A 96 -7.99 6.63 -2.35
C PRO A 96 -6.92 5.59 -2.70
N TYR A 97 -7.11 4.91 -3.82
CA TYR A 97 -6.04 4.14 -4.44
C TYR A 97 -5.00 5.06 -5.07
N THR A 98 -3.75 4.60 -5.09
CA THR A 98 -2.74 5.21 -5.95
C THR A 98 -3.11 4.97 -7.43
N PRO A 99 -2.60 5.76 -8.39
CA PRO A 99 -2.91 5.58 -9.81
C PRO A 99 -2.65 4.15 -10.32
N ASN A 100 -1.54 3.54 -9.91
CA ASN A 100 -1.22 2.16 -10.30
C ASN A 100 -2.14 1.13 -9.66
N GLN A 101 -2.61 1.34 -8.43
CA GLN A 101 -3.59 0.45 -7.81
C GLN A 101 -4.94 0.53 -8.54
N GLY A 102 -5.42 1.75 -8.83
CA GLY A 102 -6.67 1.97 -9.55
C GLY A 102 -6.69 1.37 -10.96
N LYS A 103 -5.52 1.30 -11.62
CA LYS A 103 -5.35 0.64 -12.92
C LYS A 103 -5.07 -0.86 -12.81
N GLY A 104 -4.18 -1.23 -11.88
CA GLY A 104 -3.61 -2.57 -11.78
C GLY A 104 -4.54 -3.59 -11.14
N PHE A 105 -5.42 -3.20 -10.20
CA PHE A 105 -6.35 -4.18 -9.61
C PHE A 105 -7.37 -4.71 -10.64
N PRO A 106 -8.03 -3.86 -11.47
CA PRO A 106 -8.89 -4.36 -12.54
C PRO A 106 -8.15 -5.18 -13.61
N GLU A 107 -6.91 -4.81 -13.92
CA GLU A 107 -6.06 -5.57 -14.85
C GLU A 107 -5.73 -6.96 -14.31
N LEU A 108 -5.29 -7.03 -13.05
CA LEU A 108 -4.97 -8.30 -12.37
C LEU A 108 -6.19 -9.22 -12.32
N GLU A 109 -7.36 -8.69 -11.99
CA GLU A 109 -8.61 -9.46 -12.01
C GLU A 109 -8.93 -9.97 -13.41
N LYS A 110 -8.77 -9.13 -14.43
CA LYS A 110 -9.12 -9.49 -15.81
C LYS A 110 -8.19 -10.55 -16.40
N SER A 111 -6.88 -10.42 -16.20
CA SER A 111 -5.89 -11.16 -16.98
C SER A 111 -4.83 -11.88 -16.14
N GLY A 112 -4.75 -11.60 -14.83
CA GLY A 112 -3.69 -12.08 -13.97
C GLY A 112 -2.40 -11.26 -14.08
N GLY A 113 -1.30 -11.86 -13.65
CA GLY A 113 0.02 -11.24 -13.67
C GLY A 113 1.07 -12.14 -13.04
N SER A 114 2.27 -11.62 -12.84
CA SER A 114 3.37 -12.38 -12.22
C SER A 114 4.07 -11.59 -11.12
N VAL A 115 4.53 -12.30 -10.11
CA VAL A 115 5.38 -11.75 -9.05
C VAL A 115 6.74 -11.40 -9.63
N VAL A 116 7.27 -10.23 -9.26
CA VAL A 116 8.57 -9.73 -9.69
C VAL A 116 9.43 -9.29 -8.50
N GLY A 117 10.75 -9.28 -8.70
CA GLY A 117 11.72 -8.99 -7.65
C GLY A 117 11.96 -10.21 -6.76
N GLU A 118 12.63 -10.03 -5.62
CA GLU A 118 13.03 -11.16 -4.75
C GLU A 118 11.85 -11.99 -4.23
N GLY A 119 10.68 -11.37 -4.05
CA GLY A 119 9.51 -12.02 -3.48
C GLY A 119 9.74 -12.53 -2.06
N LYS A 120 8.81 -13.33 -1.52
CA LYS A 120 8.91 -13.93 -0.18
C LYS A 120 8.13 -15.24 -0.12
N GLY A 121 8.59 -16.18 0.71
CA GLY A 121 7.92 -17.47 0.89
C GLY A 121 7.69 -18.19 -0.44
N ASP A 122 6.46 -18.60 -0.69
CA ASP A 122 6.06 -19.25 -1.95
C ASP A 122 5.90 -18.27 -3.11
N PHE A 123 5.76 -16.97 -2.83
CA PHE A 123 5.52 -15.90 -3.82
C PHE A 123 6.85 -15.26 -4.23
N THR A 124 7.65 -16.01 -4.99
CA THR A 124 8.94 -15.56 -5.54
C THR A 124 8.80 -15.15 -7.01
N GLU A 125 9.87 -14.61 -7.60
CA GLU A 125 9.88 -14.17 -9.01
C GLU A 125 9.34 -15.25 -9.97
N GLY A 126 8.42 -14.84 -10.85
CA GLY A 126 7.79 -15.75 -11.82
C GLY A 126 6.61 -16.56 -11.25
N TYR A 127 6.24 -16.37 -9.98
CA TYR A 127 4.98 -16.91 -9.47
C TYR A 127 3.80 -16.26 -10.21
N GLU A 128 2.96 -17.08 -10.85
CA GLU A 128 1.81 -16.63 -11.64
C GLU A 128 0.58 -16.38 -10.75
N ILE A 129 -0.01 -15.20 -10.92
CA ILE A 129 -1.28 -14.81 -10.31
C ILE A 129 -2.38 -15.08 -11.35
N PRO A 130 -3.31 -16.02 -11.10
CA PRO A 130 -4.34 -16.37 -12.06
C PRO A 130 -5.30 -15.21 -12.36
N SER A 131 -5.85 -15.18 -13.58
CA SER A 131 -7.00 -14.32 -13.92
C SER A 131 -8.19 -14.66 -13.01
N GLY A 132 -8.97 -13.65 -12.65
CA GLY A 132 -10.07 -13.74 -11.68
C GLY A 132 -9.63 -13.44 -10.24
N THR A 133 -8.32 -13.26 -9.99
CA THR A 133 -7.83 -12.89 -8.66
C THR A 133 -8.15 -11.43 -8.36
N THR A 134 -9.03 -11.19 -7.39
CA THR A 134 -9.40 -9.85 -6.93
C THR A 134 -8.54 -9.40 -5.74
N VAL A 135 -8.16 -8.12 -5.72
CA VAL A 135 -7.53 -7.52 -4.54
C VAL A 135 -8.60 -7.03 -3.56
N GLN A 136 -8.66 -7.65 -2.38
CA GLN A 136 -9.62 -7.29 -1.33
C GLN A 136 -9.10 -6.09 -0.54
N THR A 137 -9.84 -4.99 -0.52
CA THR A 137 -9.45 -3.82 0.27
C THR A 137 -10.04 -3.89 1.66
N VAL A 138 -9.17 -3.92 2.67
CA VAL A 138 -9.55 -3.91 4.08
C VAL A 138 -9.39 -2.49 4.62
N ARG A 139 -10.47 -2.01 5.24
CA ARG A 139 -10.56 -0.70 5.89
C ARG A 139 -11.06 -0.90 7.31
N PRO A 140 -10.79 0.02 8.25
CA PRO A 140 -11.44 -0.04 9.55
C PRO A 140 -12.96 0.01 9.37
N GLU A 141 -13.71 -0.77 10.15
CA GLU A 141 -15.17 -0.63 10.15
C GLU A 141 -15.55 0.60 10.98
N GLY A 142 -16.21 1.58 10.36
CA GLY A 142 -16.84 2.70 11.06
C GLY A 142 -15.90 3.71 11.72
N LYS A 143 -14.64 3.80 11.29
CA LYS A 143 -13.75 4.91 11.70
C LYS A 143 -13.80 6.01 10.66
N THR A 144 -14.82 6.85 10.76
CA THR A 144 -14.69 8.23 10.30
C THR A 144 -13.61 8.87 11.14
N TYR A 145 -12.41 9.08 10.58
CA TYR A 145 -11.52 10.11 11.07
C TYR A 145 -12.23 11.43 10.77
N SER A 146 -13.13 11.82 11.65
CA SER A 146 -13.64 13.18 11.69
C SER A 146 -12.43 14.05 11.93
N ASP A 147 -12.10 14.88 10.94
CA ASP A 147 -11.21 16.01 11.11
C ASP A 147 -11.61 16.77 12.39
N GLU A 148 -10.74 16.73 13.40
CA GLU A 148 -10.58 17.79 14.39
C GLU A 148 -9.29 18.55 14.06
#